data_AF-A0A929MUR2-F1
#
_entry.id   AF-A0A929MUR2-F1
#
_cell.length_a   1.000
_cell.length_b   1.000
_cell.length_c   1.000
_cell.angle_alpha   90.00
_cell.angle_beta   90.00
_cell.angle_gamma   90.00
#
_symmetry.space_group_name_H-M   'P 1'
#
loop_
_entity.id
_entity.type
_entity.pdbx_description
1 polymer ?
#
loop_
_entity_poly.entity_id
_entity_poly.type
_entity_poly.pdbx_seq_one_letter_code
_entity_poly.pdbx_strand_id
1 'polypeptide(L)'
;GVDYVIGQANNALIYPGLGLGMLASEASLLTDEMIGAAAHSLSGIVNPGQPGAPVLPPFKYVADVSIKVAEAVAKKAQEQGLARAKETDMAKAVRDLKWYPEYK
;
A
#
# COMPACT_ATOMS: atom_id res chain seq x y z
N GLY A 1 6.62 -11.11 32.88
CA GLY A 1 5.82 -11.73 31.81
C GLY A 1 6.21 -11.11 30.48
N VAL A 2 5.61 -11.53 29.38
CA VAL A 2 5.72 -10.87 28.07
C VAL A 2 4.41 -10.16 27.80
N ASP A 3 4.48 -8.89 27.39
CA ASP A 3 3.32 -8.13 26.95
C ASP A 3 3.08 -8.36 25.45
N TYR A 4 1.82 -8.53 25.06
CA TYR A 4 1.43 -8.85 23.69
C TYR A 4 0.68 -7.69 23.05
N VAL A 5 1.14 -7.26 21.87
CA VAL A 5 0.43 -6.29 21.04
C VAL A 5 -0.37 -7.03 19.98
N ILE A 6 -1.70 -6.91 20.04
CA ILE A 6 -2.59 -7.57 19.07
C ILE A 6 -2.76 -6.65 17.85
N GLY A 7 -2.20 -7.06 16.72
CA GLY A 7 -2.41 -6.38 15.44
C GLY A 7 -3.86 -6.56 14.95
N GLN A 8 -4.41 -5.52 14.31
CA GLN A 8 -5.74 -5.59 13.71
C GLN A 8 -5.65 -5.94 12.22
N ALA A 9 -6.21 -7.08 11.85
CA ALA A 9 -6.40 -7.47 10.46
C ALA A 9 -7.60 -6.74 9.85
N ASN A 10 -7.40 -5.47 9.53
CA ASN A 10 -8.41 -4.61 8.93
C ASN A 10 -8.05 -4.29 7.47
N ASN A 11 -9.02 -4.44 6.57
CA ASN A 11 -8.87 -4.11 5.15
C ASN A 11 -8.50 -2.63 4.90
N ALA A 12 -8.71 -1.76 5.88
CA ALA A 12 -8.27 -0.37 5.88
C ALA A 12 -6.74 -0.21 5.73
N LEU A 13 -5.95 -1.26 5.97
CA LEU A 13 -4.51 -1.28 5.69
C LEU A 13 -4.17 -1.51 4.21
N ILE A 14 -5.13 -1.97 3.39
CA ILE A 14 -4.91 -2.32 1.98
C ILE A 14 -5.71 -1.43 1.05
N TYR A 15 -7.03 -1.32 1.24
CA TYR A 15 -7.92 -0.70 0.24
C TYR A 15 -7.58 0.75 -0.12
N PRO A 16 -7.17 1.63 0.81
CA PRO A 16 -6.77 2.99 0.44
C PRO A 16 -5.58 3.02 -0.51
N GLY A 17 -4.54 2.22 -0.22
CA GLY A 17 -3.37 2.11 -1.09
C GLY A 17 -3.69 1.42 -2.41
N LEU A 18 -4.52 0.38 -2.38
CA LEU A 18 -4.96 -0.34 -3.58
C LEU A 18 -5.68 0.61 -4.56
N GLY A 19 -6.64 1.38 -4.06
CA GLY A 19 -7.37 2.38 -4.84
C GLY A 19 -6.45 3.49 -5.35
N LEU A 20 -5.58 4.04 -4.50
CA LEU A 20 -4.63 5.08 -4.90
C LEU A 20 -3.67 4.59 -5.99
N GLY A 21 -3.14 3.37 -5.89
CA GLY A 21 -2.25 2.79 -6.89
C GLY A 21 -2.95 2.54 -8.22
N MET A 22 -4.19 2.06 -8.19
CA MET A 22 -5.04 1.90 -9.38
C MET A 22 -5.28 3.24 -10.07
N LEU A 23 -5.64 4.28 -9.32
CA LEU A 23 -5.90 5.61 -9.86
C LEU A 23 -4.62 6.26 -10.41
N ALA A 24 -3.51 6.19 -9.68
CA ALA A 24 -2.24 6.79 -10.07
C ALA A 24 -1.66 6.18 -11.35
N SER A 25 -1.82 4.87 -11.54
CA SER A 25 -1.39 4.18 -12.76
C SER A 25 -2.43 4.21 -13.88
N GLU A 26 -3.63 4.75 -13.63
CA GLU A 26 -4.81 4.64 -14.50
C GLU A 26 -5.08 3.19 -14.97
N ALA A 27 -4.79 2.22 -14.11
CA ALA A 27 -4.87 0.81 -14.42
C ALA A 27 -6.27 0.42 -14.94
N SER A 28 -6.31 -0.34 -16.03
CA SER A 28 -7.58 -0.76 -16.66
C SER A 28 -8.26 -1.92 -15.94
N LEU A 29 -7.49 -2.72 -15.19
CA LEU A 29 -7.95 -3.92 -14.49
C LEU A 29 -7.13 -4.10 -13.22
N LEU A 30 -7.78 -4.52 -12.14
CA LEU A 30 -7.12 -4.99 -10.93
C LEU A 30 -6.97 -6.51 -11.01
N THR A 31 -5.74 -7.01 -10.90
CA THR A 31 -5.43 -8.45 -10.95
C THR A 31 -5.12 -9.02 -9.57
N ASP A 32 -5.19 -10.35 -9.45
CA ASP A 32 -4.82 -11.05 -8.21
C ASP A 32 -3.34 -10.82 -7.87
N GLU A 33 -2.45 -10.70 -8.85
CA GLU A 33 -1.04 -10.39 -8.61
C GLU A 33 -0.83 -8.98 -8.09
N MET A 34 -1.69 -8.02 -8.45
CA MET A 34 -1.66 -6.67 -7.88
C MET A 34 -2.11 -6.68 -6.41
N ILE A 35 -3.12 -7.49 -6.07
CA ILE A 35 -3.54 -7.70 -4.67
C ILE A 35 -2.43 -8.41 -3.88
N GLY A 36 -1.77 -9.39 -4.48
CA GLY A 36 -0.59 -10.05 -3.91
C GLY A 36 0.56 -9.07 -3.67
N ALA A 37 0.86 -8.21 -4.64
CA ALA A 37 1.87 -7.16 -4.50
C ALA A 37 1.53 -6.19 -3.35
N ALA A 38 0.26 -5.80 -3.22
CA ALA A 38 -0.21 -4.99 -2.09
C ALA A 38 0.06 -5.68 -0.75
N ALA A 39 -0.30 -6.96 -0.60
CA ALA A 39 -0.07 -7.72 0.63
C ALA A 39 1.44 -7.86 0.95
N HIS A 40 2.25 -8.18 -0.05
CA HIS A 40 3.71 -8.32 0.14
C HIS A 40 4.37 -7.00 0.52
N SER A 41 3.85 -5.85 0.06
CA SER A 41 4.39 -4.52 0.43
C SER A 41 4.30 -4.19 1.92
N LEU A 42 3.43 -4.89 2.67
CA LEU A 42 3.33 -4.77 4.12
C LEU A 42 4.46 -5.48 4.87
N SER A 43 5.18 -6.39 4.20
CA SER A 43 6.29 -7.12 4.78
C SER A 43 7.41 -6.16 5.23
N GLY A 44 8.01 -6.43 6.38
CA GLY A 44 9.12 -5.63 6.90
C GLY A 44 8.71 -4.31 7.57
N ILE A 45 7.42 -3.97 7.63
CA ILE A 45 6.92 -2.83 8.42
C ILE A 45 6.88 -3.19 9.92
N VAL A 46 6.69 -4.47 10.23
CA VAL A 46 6.80 -5.02 11.58
C VAL A 46 7.92 -6.05 11.65
N ASN A 47 8.50 -6.22 12.83
CA ASN A 47 9.45 -7.30 13.12
C ASN A 47 8.75 -8.39 13.95
N PRO A 48 8.12 -9.39 13.30
CA PRO A 48 7.37 -10.43 14.00
C PRO A 48 8.27 -11.41 14.77
N GLY A 49 9.60 -11.33 14.61
CA GLY A 49 10.56 -12.18 15.32
C GLY A 49 10.73 -11.83 16.80
N GLN A 50 10.19 -10.70 17.27
CA GLN A 50 10.25 -10.33 18.68
C GLN A 50 9.04 -10.89 19.46
N PRO A 51 9.25 -11.51 20.65
CA PRO A 51 8.15 -11.94 21.50
C PRO A 51 7.19 -10.80 21.81
N GLY A 52 5.89 -11.03 21.59
CA GLY A 52 4.84 -10.03 21.82
C GLY A 52 4.60 -9.05 20.66
N ALA A 53 5.37 -9.12 19.57
CA ALA A 53 5.20 -8.26 18.41
C ALA A 53 3.94 -8.60 17.60
N PRO A 54 3.26 -7.60 17.02
CA PRO A 54 2.10 -7.84 16.16
C PRO A 54 2.53 -8.37 14.79
N VAL A 55 1.66 -9.18 14.17
CA VAL A 55 1.85 -9.69 12.80
C VAL A 55 1.60 -8.61 11.74
N LEU A 56 0.82 -7.58 12.08
CA LEU A 56 0.45 -6.47 11.19
C LEU A 56 0.86 -5.11 11.76
N PRO A 57 1.13 -4.12 10.89
CA PRO A 57 1.43 -2.77 11.31
C PRO A 57 0.32 -2.16 12.18
N PRO A 58 0.68 -1.43 13.25
CA PRO A 58 -0.29 -0.62 13.98
C PRO A 58 -1.01 0.39 13.07
N PHE A 59 -2.31 0.62 13.31
CA PHE A 59 -3.14 1.51 12.48
C PHE A 59 -2.63 2.94 12.37
N LYS A 60 -1.87 3.43 13.36
CA LYS A 60 -1.22 4.76 13.31
C LYS A 60 -0.29 4.94 12.10
N TYR A 61 0.17 3.86 11.46
CA TYR A 61 0.99 3.89 10.25
C TYR A 61 0.18 3.76 8.95
N VAL A 62 -1.15 3.80 9.00
CA VAL A 62 -2.02 3.56 7.84
C VAL A 62 -1.70 4.47 6.65
N ALA A 63 -1.31 5.73 6.89
CA ALA A 63 -0.94 6.65 5.83
C ALA A 63 0.32 6.20 5.07
N ASP A 64 1.37 5.81 5.79
CA ASP A 64 2.63 5.34 5.21
C ASP A 64 2.44 3.97 4.52
N VAL A 65 1.68 3.09 5.17
CA VAL A 65 1.27 1.80 4.61
C VAL A 65 0.51 2.00 3.29
N SER A 66 -0.42 2.94 3.24
CA SER A 66 -1.23 3.21 2.03
C SER A 66 -0.36 3.66 0.86
N ILE A 67 0.68 4.47 1.11
CA ILE A 67 1.62 4.87 0.05
C ILE A 67 2.42 3.68 -0.46
N LYS A 68 2.99 2.87 0.44
CA LYS A 68 3.75 1.66 0.03
C LYS A 68 2.91 0.69 -0.79
N VAL A 69 1.67 0.46 -0.36
CA VAL A 69 0.71 -0.37 -1.09
C VAL A 69 0.40 0.24 -2.46
N ALA A 70 0.15 1.55 -2.54
CA ALA A 70 -0.15 2.23 -3.80
C ALA A 70 1.00 2.14 -4.80
N GLU A 71 2.24 2.36 -4.36
CA GLU A 71 3.42 2.23 -5.21
C GLU A 71 3.61 0.81 -5.73
N ALA A 72 3.41 -0.21 -4.86
CA ALA A 72 3.50 -1.61 -5.27
C ALA A 72 2.43 -1.99 -6.30
N VAL A 73 1.20 -1.53 -6.11
CA VAL A 73 0.07 -1.78 -7.01
C VAL A 73 0.27 -1.08 -8.35
N ALA A 74 0.64 0.21 -8.34
CA ALA A 74 0.88 0.98 -9.56
C ALA A 74 2.05 0.40 -10.37
N LYS A 75 3.14 0.01 -9.70
CA LYS A 75 4.26 -0.68 -10.33
C LYS A 75 3.84 -2.02 -10.93
N LYS A 76 3.04 -2.82 -10.22
CA LYS A 76 2.58 -4.11 -10.73
C LYS A 76 1.66 -3.95 -11.94
N ALA A 77 0.78 -2.94 -11.94
CA ALA A 77 -0.03 -2.59 -13.11
C ALA A 77 0.84 -2.23 -14.33
N GLN A 78 1.91 -1.46 -14.11
CA GLN A 78 2.86 -1.09 -15.17
C GLN A 78 3.59 -2.32 -15.73
N GLU A 79 4.10 -3.20 -14.86
CA GLU A 79 4.76 -4.45 -15.26
C GLU A 79 3.84 -5.36 -16.09
N GLN A 80 2.53 -5.37 -15.80
CA GLN A 80 1.53 -6.15 -16.51
C GLN A 80 1.01 -5.47 -17.79
N GLY A 81 1.49 -4.25 -18.12
CA GLY A 81 1.00 -3.49 -19.27
C GLY A 81 -0.44 -2.98 -19.12
N LEU A 82 -0.94 -2.91 -17.88
CA LEU A 82 -2.31 -2.47 -17.56
C LEU A 82 -2.36 -0.97 -17.19
N ALA A 83 -1.22 -0.37 -16.84
CA ALA A 83 -1.11 1.06 -16.56
C ALA A 83 -1.29 1.89 -17.85
N ARG A 84 -2.11 2.94 -17.78
CA ARG A 84 -2.39 3.86 -18.89
C ARG A 84 -1.96 5.30 -18.63
N ALA A 85 -1.51 5.59 -17.40
CA ALA A 85 -1.01 6.90 -17.03
C ALA A 85 0.14 7.33 -17.93
N LYS A 86 0.22 8.64 -18.20
CA LYS A 86 1.34 9.24 -18.96
C LYS A 86 2.65 9.23 -18.17
N GLU A 87 2.55 9.37 -16.85
CA GLU A 87 3.70 9.28 -15.95
C GLU A 87 4.19 7.83 -15.90
N THR A 88 5.49 7.61 -16.04
CA THR A 88 6.11 6.29 -16.02
C THR A 88 6.83 6.00 -14.70
N ASP A 89 7.15 7.02 -13.91
CA ASP A 89 7.55 6.85 -12.51
C ASP A 89 6.30 6.68 -11.64
N MET A 90 5.94 5.42 -11.37
CA MET A 90 4.75 5.08 -10.57
C MET A 90 4.81 5.63 -9.14
N ALA A 91 6.01 5.78 -8.56
CA ALA A 91 6.14 6.37 -7.23
C ALA A 91 5.84 7.88 -7.27
N LYS A 92 6.29 8.56 -8.33
CA LYS A 92 5.91 9.95 -8.58
C LYS A 92 4.41 10.09 -8.86
N ALA A 93 3.83 9.24 -9.70
CA ALA A 93 2.39 9.25 -9.99
C ALA A 93 1.54 9.15 -8.72
N VAL A 94 1.91 8.25 -7.79
CA VAL A 94 1.24 8.09 -6.49
C VAL A 94 1.39 9.33 -5.61
N ARG A 95 2.60 9.89 -5.52
CA ARG A 95 2.86 11.09 -4.70
C ARG A 95 2.09 12.31 -5.20
N ASP A 96 2.07 12.52 -6.51
CA ASP A 96 1.43 13.68 -7.14
C ASP A 96 -0.11 13.60 -7.05
N LEU A 97 -0.68 12.38 -7.06
CA LEU A 97 -2.12 12.19 -6.95
C LEU A 97 -2.63 12.29 -5.51
N LYS A 98 -1.79 12.00 -4.51
CA LYS A 98 -2.19 12.03 -3.10
C LYS A 98 -2.66 13.43 -2.70
N TRP A 99 -3.84 13.50 -2.09
CA TRP A 99 -4.33 14.70 -1.44
C TRP A 99 -3.66 14.91 -0.08
N TYR A 100 -3.36 16.17 0.25
CA TYR A 100 -2.80 16.60 1.52
C TYR A 100 -3.78 17.56 2.22
N PRO A 101 -3.97 17.43 3.55
CA PRO A 101 -4.88 18.27 4.34
C PRO A 101 -4.28 19.65 4.61
N GLU A 102 -3.97 20.38 3.55
CA GLU A 102 -3.44 21.73 3.58
C GLU A 102 -4.46 22.67 2.94
N TYR A 103 -4.68 23.84 3.56
CA TYR A 103 -5.49 24.88 2.95
C TYR A 103 -4.85 25.33 1.63
N LYS A 104 -5.67 25.51 0.60
CA LYS A 104 -5.27 25.98 -0.72
C LYS A 104 -5.89 27.34 -1.01
#